data_AF-A0ABD5QBL2-F1
#
_entry.id   AF-A0ABD5QBL2-F1
#
_cell.length_a   1.000
_cell.length_b   1.000
_cell.length_c   1.000
_cell.angle_alpha   90.00
_cell.angle_beta   90.00
_cell.angle_gamma   90.00
#
_symmetry.space_group_name_H-M   'P 1'
#
loop_
_entity.id
_entity.type
_entity.pdbx_description
1 polymer ?
#
loop_
_entity_poly.entity_id
_entity_poly.type
_entity_poly.pdbx_seq_one_letter_code
_entity_poly.pdbx_strand_id
1 'polypeptide(L)'
;MNQPDTSTIFAGLDGRSDAQLPDWYASSHDVGDTLPSFAEAIRDLPRAVDTEVAYKNPVTGQWVETDRFNAIVEPSRLRNHARTDGGTTPGSDQKQVDPLFHVPTDSYTVLNPQTVYNPLETLLRDSELDGTPFADIVFGEIRQYRAGGEVHMDIMFDGLEATLPGDDREPITMGVTSGYDFFGGHAVYVEGFAQDGKCSNSMRSLTDKQIVKHVGDVRDFEDWWEQILTQLELVADDLVRFIEDAQEIDLEFTDLPFTVEEFYTLLEFPEYLAERAADDALANADDPFVIDLWTLHSGATYALTHFFRGREGGSLDSYVRTANDILFNPHGTIEQVERAYEAQQSASGSDQQALEGECGLARIEQATAGLQADVEQFESREEALRDRFQTAME
;
A
#
# COMPACT_ATOMS: atom_id res chain seq x y z
N MET A 1 -11.80 0.67 -1.48
CA MET A 1 -11.47 -0.32 -0.42
C MET A 1 -12.68 -0.55 0.48
N ASN A 2 -12.65 -1.56 1.37
CA ASN A 2 -13.57 -1.54 2.52
C ASN A 2 -13.48 -0.19 3.22
N GLN A 3 -14.62 0.39 3.60
CA GLN A 3 -14.59 1.68 4.30
C GLN A 3 -13.97 1.49 5.69
N PRO A 4 -13.03 2.37 6.09
CA PRO A 4 -12.46 2.34 7.43
C PRO A 4 -13.54 2.66 8.47
N ASP A 5 -13.37 2.12 9.68
CA ASP A 5 -14.22 2.49 10.82
C ASP A 5 -14.00 3.96 11.19
N THR A 6 -12.78 4.46 10.99
CA THR A 6 -12.40 5.85 11.19
C THR A 6 -11.22 6.18 10.27
N SER A 7 -11.27 7.36 9.64
CA SER A 7 -10.13 7.96 8.96
C SER A 7 -9.79 9.28 9.67
N THR A 8 -8.51 9.48 9.94
CA THR A 8 -7.96 10.69 10.55
C THR A 8 -6.92 11.28 9.63
N ILE A 9 -7.22 12.43 9.04
CA ILE A 9 -6.26 13.25 8.30
C ILE A 9 -5.43 14.05 9.30
N PHE A 10 -4.13 14.16 9.07
CA PHE A 10 -3.22 14.95 9.92
C PHE A 10 -2.32 15.85 9.06
N ALA A 11 -1.84 16.93 9.67
CA ALA A 11 -0.84 17.81 9.10
C ALA A 11 0.09 18.31 10.20
N GLY A 12 1.38 18.39 9.89
CA GLY A 12 2.43 18.73 10.83
C GLY A 12 2.75 17.63 11.83
N LEU A 13 3.88 17.79 12.50
CA LEU A 13 4.45 16.73 13.33
C LEU A 13 3.87 16.70 14.75
N ASP A 14 3.99 17.79 15.50
CA ASP A 14 3.72 17.82 16.95
C ASP A 14 2.95 19.05 17.44
N GLY A 15 2.34 19.79 16.52
CA GLY A 15 1.55 21.00 16.81
C GLY A 15 2.39 22.23 17.17
N ARG A 16 3.72 22.19 16.96
CA ARG A 16 4.60 23.35 17.10
C ARG A 16 4.79 24.13 15.80
N SER A 17 4.45 23.51 14.68
CA SER A 17 4.49 24.07 13.33
C SER A 17 3.10 24.46 12.85
N ASP A 18 3.05 25.46 11.97
CA ASP A 18 1.82 25.87 11.25
C ASP A 18 1.71 25.11 9.91
N ALA A 19 1.96 23.80 9.93
CA ALA A 19 1.91 22.95 8.74
C ALA A 19 0.50 22.95 8.12
N GLN A 20 0.44 23.03 6.79
CA GLN A 20 -0.81 23.01 6.04
C GLN A 20 -0.83 21.81 5.10
N LEU A 21 -2.03 21.35 4.74
CA LEU A 21 -2.18 20.38 3.67
C LEU A 21 -1.94 21.06 2.32
N PRO A 22 -1.28 20.39 1.37
CA PRO A 22 -1.29 20.82 -0.02
C PRO A 22 -2.71 20.96 -0.57
N ASP A 23 -2.94 21.96 -1.42
CA ASP A 23 -4.27 22.28 -1.96
C ASP A 23 -4.92 21.08 -2.66
N TRP A 24 -4.14 20.33 -3.45
CA TRP A 24 -4.61 19.14 -4.14
C TRP A 24 -5.11 18.09 -3.16
N TYR A 25 -4.37 17.85 -2.08
CA TYR A 25 -4.72 16.85 -1.07
C TYR A 25 -5.95 17.28 -0.27
N ALA A 26 -6.02 18.55 0.12
CA ALA A 26 -7.16 19.10 0.84
C ALA A 26 -8.44 19.08 0.00
N SER A 27 -8.34 19.24 -1.32
CA SER A 27 -9.49 19.22 -2.23
C SER A 27 -10.11 17.84 -2.42
N SER A 28 -9.29 16.78 -2.31
CA SER A 28 -9.70 15.39 -2.46
C SER A 28 -10.25 14.75 -1.18
N HIS A 29 -10.15 15.44 -0.04
CA HIS A 29 -10.52 14.90 1.26
C HIS A 29 -11.51 15.77 2.03
N ASP A 30 -12.32 15.14 2.89
CA ASP A 30 -13.20 15.85 3.82
C ASP A 30 -12.39 16.34 5.03
N VAL A 31 -11.74 17.49 4.88
CA VAL A 31 -10.88 18.09 5.91
C VAL A 31 -11.74 18.83 6.93
N GLY A 32 -11.69 18.41 8.19
CA GLY A 32 -12.37 19.09 9.29
C GLY A 32 -11.77 20.46 9.64
N ASP A 33 -12.47 21.25 10.47
CA ASP A 33 -12.06 22.62 10.84
C ASP A 33 -10.70 22.72 11.54
N THR A 34 -10.25 21.63 12.18
CA THR A 34 -8.94 21.54 12.85
C THR A 34 -8.32 20.17 12.60
N LEU A 35 -7.09 20.16 12.10
CA LEU A 35 -6.31 18.95 11.88
C LEU A 35 -5.45 18.63 13.10
N PRO A 36 -5.42 17.36 13.57
CA PRO A 36 -4.43 16.93 14.55
C PRO A 36 -3.04 16.89 13.91
N SER A 37 -2.01 17.00 14.74
CA SER A 37 -0.65 16.68 14.32
C SER A 37 -0.45 15.16 14.21
N PHE A 38 0.59 14.71 13.51
CA PHE A 38 0.98 13.30 13.45
C PHE A 38 1.11 12.67 14.85
N ALA A 39 1.87 13.31 15.74
CA ALA A 39 2.09 12.84 17.12
C ALA A 39 0.80 12.78 17.95
N GLU A 40 -0.16 13.69 17.71
CA GLU A 40 -1.48 13.64 18.34
C GLU A 40 -2.30 12.46 17.80
N ALA A 41 -2.35 12.30 16.47
CA ALA A 41 -3.06 11.21 15.82
C ALA A 41 -2.54 9.84 16.27
N ILE A 42 -1.21 9.66 16.36
CA ILE A 42 -0.57 8.43 16.90
C ILE A 42 -0.94 8.19 18.36
N ARG A 43 -0.98 9.24 19.18
CA ARG A 43 -1.27 9.10 20.62
C ARG A 43 -2.70 8.61 20.87
N ASP A 44 -3.62 9.01 20.00
CA ASP A 44 -5.04 8.69 20.06
C ASP A 44 -5.38 7.30 19.49
N LEU A 45 -4.44 6.63 18.82
CA LEU A 45 -4.63 5.27 18.34
C LEU A 45 -4.86 4.28 19.50
N PRO A 46 -5.76 3.29 19.30
CA PRO A 46 -5.95 2.21 20.27
C PRO A 46 -4.66 1.45 20.57
N ARG A 47 -4.57 1.00 21.82
CA ARG A 47 -3.42 0.25 22.34
C ARG A 47 -3.83 -1.14 22.73
N ALA A 48 -2.85 -2.02 22.81
CA ALA A 48 -3.03 -3.40 23.23
C ALA A 48 -2.26 -3.64 24.54
N VAL A 49 -2.85 -4.46 25.41
CA VAL A 49 -2.21 -5.06 26.58
C VAL A 49 -2.57 -6.54 26.65
N ASP A 50 -1.71 -7.33 27.30
CA ASP A 50 -1.92 -8.73 27.57
C ASP A 50 -2.78 -8.95 28.82
N THR A 51 -3.57 -10.03 28.79
CA THR A 51 -4.33 -10.53 29.95
C THR A 51 -4.39 -12.06 29.90
N GLU A 52 -4.45 -12.69 31.07
CA GLU A 52 -4.44 -14.14 31.21
C GLU A 52 -5.68 -14.79 30.58
N VAL A 53 -5.50 -15.98 30.01
CA VAL A 53 -6.59 -16.77 29.41
C VAL A 53 -6.85 -18.01 30.23
N ALA A 54 -8.13 -18.35 30.37
CA ALA A 54 -8.56 -19.62 30.95
C ALA A 54 -9.54 -20.33 30.03
N TYR A 55 -9.49 -21.66 29.99
CA TYR A 55 -10.49 -22.50 29.33
C TYR A 55 -11.39 -23.18 30.36
N LYS A 56 -12.66 -23.40 30.00
CA LYS A 56 -13.58 -24.17 30.84
C LYS A 56 -13.36 -25.65 30.60
N ASN A 57 -12.81 -26.36 31.59
CA ASN A 57 -12.62 -27.80 31.51
C ASN A 57 -14.00 -28.49 31.37
N PRO A 58 -14.26 -29.24 30.28
CA PRO A 58 -15.59 -29.81 30.03
C PRO A 58 -15.93 -30.98 30.98
N VAL A 59 -14.93 -31.56 31.62
CA VAL A 59 -15.10 -32.69 32.56
C VAL A 59 -15.34 -32.19 33.98
N THR A 60 -14.56 -31.21 34.44
CA THR A 60 -14.66 -30.69 35.82
C THR A 60 -15.56 -29.46 35.95
N GLY A 61 -15.86 -28.79 34.84
CA GLY A 61 -16.60 -27.53 34.80
C GLY A 61 -15.83 -26.31 35.33
N GLN A 62 -14.58 -26.49 35.76
CA GLN A 62 -13.73 -25.44 36.31
C GLN A 62 -13.00 -24.67 35.21
N TRP A 63 -12.75 -23.38 35.46
CA TRP A 63 -11.84 -22.59 34.64
C TRP A 63 -10.40 -22.95 35.00
N VAL A 64 -9.61 -23.26 33.98
CA VAL A 64 -8.20 -23.60 34.09
C VAL A 64 -7.42 -22.60 33.26
N GLU A 65 -6.52 -21.87 33.91
CA GLU A 65 -5.61 -20.93 33.26
C GLU A 65 -4.65 -21.67 32.32
N THR A 66 -4.25 -21.02 31.24
CA THR A 66 -3.29 -21.55 30.28
C THR A 66 -2.04 -20.70 30.22
N ASP A 67 -0.90 -21.32 30.53
CA ASP A 67 0.41 -20.64 30.42
C ASP A 67 0.88 -20.42 28.97
N ARG A 68 0.17 -21.00 27.98
CA ARG A 68 0.59 -20.96 26.56
C ARG A 68 0.01 -19.82 25.75
N PHE A 69 -1.03 -19.16 26.26
CA PHE A 69 -1.82 -18.20 25.49
C PHE A 69 -2.19 -17.02 26.39
N ASN A 70 -2.11 -15.83 25.83
CA ASN A 70 -2.61 -14.61 26.45
C ASN A 70 -3.67 -13.99 25.54
N ALA A 71 -4.60 -13.25 26.11
CA ALA A 71 -5.55 -12.44 25.38
C ALA A 71 -4.98 -11.04 25.22
N ILE A 72 -5.10 -10.49 24.03
CA ILE A 72 -4.77 -9.10 23.73
C ILE A 72 -6.05 -8.31 23.73
N VAL A 73 -6.09 -7.25 24.54
CA VAL A 73 -7.30 -6.44 24.75
C VAL A 73 -7.01 -4.95 24.63
N GLU A 74 -8.01 -4.17 24.25
CA GLU A 74 -7.96 -2.71 24.32
C GLU A 74 -8.31 -2.23 25.75
N PRO A 75 -7.39 -1.57 26.48
CA PRO A 75 -7.58 -1.23 27.88
C PRO A 75 -8.81 -0.34 28.18
N SER A 76 -9.11 0.61 27.30
CA SER A 76 -10.18 1.59 27.52
C SER A 76 -11.56 0.95 27.38
N ARG A 77 -11.73 0.08 26.39
CA ARG A 77 -12.91 -0.76 26.17
C ARG A 77 -13.07 -1.76 27.29
N LEU A 78 -11.99 -2.40 27.73
CA LEU A 78 -12.06 -3.33 28.87
C LEU A 78 -12.58 -2.61 30.13
N ARG A 79 -12.10 -1.39 30.38
CA ARG A 79 -12.58 -0.55 31.49
C ARG A 79 -14.03 -0.12 31.33
N ASN A 80 -14.45 0.24 30.12
CA ASN A 80 -15.84 0.61 29.84
C ASN A 80 -16.76 -0.60 30.00
N HIS A 81 -16.34 -1.77 29.53
CA HIS A 81 -17.03 -3.06 29.69
C HIS A 81 -17.27 -3.37 31.17
N ALA A 82 -16.25 -3.22 32.01
CA ALA A 82 -16.37 -3.40 33.46
C ALA A 82 -17.29 -2.38 34.15
N ARG A 83 -17.51 -1.20 33.54
CA ARG A 83 -18.39 -0.14 34.08
C ARG A 83 -19.84 -0.30 33.63
N THR A 84 -20.08 -0.80 32.41
CA THR A 84 -21.43 -1.06 31.88
C THR A 84 -22.00 -2.36 32.44
N ASP A 85 -21.17 -3.39 32.61
CA ASP A 85 -21.58 -4.68 33.16
C ASP A 85 -21.45 -4.72 34.69
N GLY A 86 -22.27 -3.93 35.37
CA GLY A 86 -22.58 -4.12 36.80
C GLY A 86 -23.24 -5.47 37.13
N GLY A 87 -22.81 -6.58 36.53
CA GLY A 87 -23.19 -7.95 36.84
C GLY A 87 -24.43 -8.46 36.12
N THR A 88 -24.69 -8.08 34.86
CA THR A 88 -25.78 -8.69 34.08
C THR A 88 -25.31 -9.33 32.78
N THR A 89 -25.97 -10.45 32.50
CA THR A 89 -25.72 -11.52 31.53
C THR A 89 -25.45 -11.04 30.09
N PRO A 90 -24.62 -11.76 29.30
CA PRO A 90 -24.42 -11.43 27.88
C PRO A 90 -25.76 -11.49 27.13
N GLY A 91 -26.13 -10.41 26.44
CA GLY A 91 -27.28 -10.41 25.54
C GLY A 91 -28.22 -9.19 25.56
N SER A 92 -27.86 -8.05 26.17
CA SER A 92 -28.64 -6.81 26.00
C SER A 92 -28.05 -5.92 24.92
N ASP A 93 -28.89 -5.57 23.93
CA ASP A 93 -28.65 -4.78 22.71
C ASP A 93 -28.13 -3.33 22.89
N GLN A 94 -27.10 -3.12 23.71
CA GLN A 94 -26.22 -1.97 23.53
C GLN A 94 -25.02 -2.46 22.74
N LYS A 95 -24.56 -1.71 21.73
CA LYS A 95 -23.32 -1.98 20.97
C LYS A 95 -22.12 -1.96 21.94
N GLN A 96 -21.96 -3.03 22.71
CA GLN A 96 -20.86 -3.23 23.64
C GLN A 96 -19.69 -3.65 22.76
N VAL A 97 -18.75 -2.73 22.55
CA VAL A 97 -17.58 -3.00 21.71
C VAL A 97 -16.72 -4.01 22.46
N ASP A 98 -16.52 -5.18 21.85
CA ASP A 98 -15.70 -6.26 22.39
C ASP A 98 -14.28 -5.72 22.67
N PRO A 99 -13.77 -5.80 23.92
CA PRO A 99 -12.41 -5.39 24.23
C PRO A 99 -11.37 -6.36 23.69
N LEU A 100 -11.72 -7.59 23.33
CA LEU A 100 -10.79 -8.61 22.85
C LEU A 100 -10.38 -8.33 21.40
N PHE A 101 -9.07 -8.18 21.19
CA PHE A 101 -8.49 -8.22 19.86
C PHE A 101 -8.18 -9.66 19.45
N HIS A 102 -7.29 -10.34 20.17
CA HIS A 102 -6.76 -11.63 19.73
C HIS A 102 -6.35 -12.53 20.90
N VAL A 103 -6.16 -13.82 20.66
CA VAL A 103 -5.62 -14.78 21.65
C VAL A 103 -4.43 -15.52 21.02
N PRO A 104 -3.25 -14.89 20.96
CA PRO A 104 -2.06 -15.55 20.43
C PRO A 104 -1.35 -16.43 21.46
N THR A 105 -0.28 -17.09 21.01
CA THR A 105 0.68 -17.74 21.90
C THR A 105 1.40 -16.71 22.79
N ASP A 106 1.89 -17.16 23.94
CA ASP A 106 2.70 -16.39 24.89
C ASP A 106 3.96 -15.73 24.28
N SER A 107 4.44 -16.23 23.15
CA SER A 107 5.55 -15.67 22.38
C SER A 107 5.22 -14.38 21.62
N TYR A 108 3.96 -13.94 21.60
CA TYR A 108 3.55 -12.74 20.89
C TYR A 108 3.97 -11.47 21.63
N THR A 109 4.64 -10.58 20.92
CA THR A 109 5.06 -9.26 21.41
C THR A 109 4.09 -8.19 20.93
N VAL A 110 3.41 -7.52 21.86
CA VAL A 110 2.57 -6.37 21.58
C VAL A 110 3.44 -5.18 21.20
N LEU A 111 3.26 -4.66 19.98
CA LEU A 111 3.93 -3.45 19.48
C LEU A 111 2.91 -2.32 19.46
N ASN A 112 2.90 -1.50 20.49
CA ASN A 112 1.98 -0.37 20.58
C ASN A 112 2.40 0.76 19.63
N PRO A 113 1.46 1.60 19.16
CA PRO A 113 1.74 2.60 18.12
C PRO A 113 2.87 3.55 18.50
N GLN A 114 2.87 4.03 19.74
CA GLN A 114 3.93 4.91 20.24
C GLN A 114 5.32 4.26 20.23
N THR A 115 5.41 2.94 20.41
CA THR A 115 6.69 2.23 20.34
C THR A 115 7.24 2.24 18.91
N VAL A 116 6.35 2.13 17.91
CA VAL A 116 6.71 2.08 16.49
C VAL A 116 6.97 3.47 15.91
N TYR A 117 6.11 4.46 16.22
CA TYR A 117 6.07 5.74 15.51
C TYR A 117 6.68 6.93 16.26
N ASN A 118 6.94 6.85 17.57
CA ASN A 118 7.68 7.92 18.26
C ASN A 118 9.14 8.09 17.75
N PRO A 119 9.86 7.01 17.36
CA PRO A 119 11.17 7.16 16.73
C PRO A 119 11.10 7.95 15.42
N LEU A 120 10.08 7.69 14.58
CA LEU A 120 9.83 8.51 13.39
C LEU A 120 9.56 9.98 13.76
N GLU A 121 8.79 10.23 14.82
CA GLU A 121 8.55 11.61 15.28
C GLU A 121 9.86 12.33 15.64
N THR A 122 10.79 11.61 16.27
CA THR A 122 12.10 12.17 16.66
C THR A 122 12.95 12.43 15.43
N LEU A 123 12.99 11.48 14.50
CA LEU A 123 13.74 11.60 13.24
C LEU A 123 13.26 12.79 12.40
N LEU A 124 11.95 12.88 12.13
CA LEU A 124 11.38 13.98 11.35
C LEU A 124 11.52 15.36 12.02
N ARG A 125 11.66 15.40 13.34
CA ARG A 125 11.91 16.66 14.07
C ARG A 125 13.32 17.18 13.84
N ASP A 126 14.28 16.28 13.70
CA ASP A 126 15.71 16.60 13.62
C ASP A 126 16.22 16.64 12.17
N SER A 127 15.35 16.33 11.19
CA SER A 127 15.65 16.33 9.75
C SER A 127 14.98 17.49 9.00
N GLU A 128 15.58 17.87 7.87
CA GLU A 128 15.09 18.90 6.95
C GLU A 128 15.18 18.40 5.51
N LEU A 129 14.27 18.86 4.65
CA LEU A 129 14.28 18.67 3.20
C LEU A 129 14.51 20.02 2.52
N ASP A 130 15.62 20.16 1.77
CA ASP A 130 16.01 21.41 1.11
C ASP A 130 15.99 22.66 2.02
N GLY A 131 16.31 22.46 3.30
CA GLY A 131 16.32 23.51 4.33
C GLY A 131 14.93 23.82 4.94
N THR A 132 13.91 23.04 4.60
CA THR A 132 12.58 23.08 5.21
C THR A 132 12.45 21.95 6.23
N PRO A 133 12.12 22.23 7.50
CA PRO A 133 11.92 21.17 8.50
C PRO A 133 10.81 20.20 8.10
N PHE A 134 11.06 18.89 8.23
CA PHE A 134 10.02 17.88 7.97
C PHE A 134 8.79 18.08 8.86
N ALA A 135 8.97 18.69 10.04
CA ALA A 135 7.90 19.04 10.95
C ALA A 135 6.84 19.99 10.33
N ASP A 136 7.21 20.76 9.31
CA ASP A 136 6.37 21.75 8.65
C ASP A 136 5.67 21.20 7.40
N ILE A 137 6.17 20.08 6.85
CA ILE A 137 5.75 19.53 5.54
C ILE A 137 5.17 18.11 5.61
N VAL A 138 5.17 17.48 6.79
CA VAL A 138 4.57 16.14 6.94
C VAL A 138 3.04 16.20 7.00
N PHE A 139 2.37 15.35 6.24
CA PHE A 139 0.91 15.21 6.26
C PHE A 139 0.48 13.81 5.87
N GLY A 140 -0.82 13.51 5.98
CA GLY A 140 -1.35 12.25 5.45
C GLY A 140 -2.63 11.78 6.14
N GLU A 141 -2.87 10.47 6.04
CA GLU A 141 -4.09 9.81 6.51
C GLU A 141 -3.77 8.59 7.39
N ILE A 142 -4.52 8.43 8.47
CA ILE A 142 -4.55 7.21 9.29
C ILE A 142 -5.92 6.56 9.18
N ARG A 143 -5.97 5.36 8.62
CA ARG A 143 -7.18 4.52 8.47
C ARG A 143 -7.21 3.43 9.53
N GLN A 144 -8.29 3.38 10.30
CA GLN A 144 -8.51 2.40 11.35
C GLN A 144 -9.61 1.42 10.95
N TYR A 145 -9.37 0.14 11.20
CA TYR A 145 -10.31 -0.95 10.96
C TYR A 145 -10.43 -1.83 12.21
N ARG A 146 -11.53 -2.58 12.28
CA ARG A 146 -11.79 -3.54 13.37
C ARG A 146 -11.65 -2.89 14.73
N ALA A 147 -12.23 -1.70 14.84
CA ALA A 147 -12.17 -0.82 15.99
C ALA A 147 -10.71 -0.48 16.36
N GLY A 148 -9.90 -0.10 15.37
CA GLY A 148 -8.49 0.32 15.51
C GLY A 148 -7.53 -0.75 16.04
N GLY A 149 -7.93 -2.02 15.99
CA GLY A 149 -7.01 -3.14 16.17
C GLY A 149 -6.18 -3.42 14.91
N GLU A 150 -6.57 -2.83 13.79
CA GLU A 150 -5.83 -2.80 12.53
C GLU A 150 -5.75 -1.35 12.06
N VAL A 151 -4.56 -0.93 11.64
CA VAL A 151 -4.27 0.44 11.23
C VAL A 151 -3.40 0.44 9.99
N HIS A 152 -3.77 1.27 9.02
CA HIS A 152 -2.98 1.59 7.84
C HIS A 152 -2.81 3.11 7.78
N MET A 153 -1.66 3.55 7.32
CA MET A 153 -1.26 4.95 7.33
C MET A 153 -0.53 5.27 6.04
N ASP A 154 -0.86 6.41 5.44
CA ASP A 154 -0.08 6.99 4.36
C ASP A 154 0.49 8.32 4.90
N ILE A 155 1.81 8.45 4.94
CA ILE A 155 2.56 9.59 5.48
C ILE A 155 3.35 10.19 4.32
N MET A 156 3.06 11.43 3.95
CA MET A 156 3.67 12.14 2.82
C MET A 156 4.42 13.39 3.29
N PHE A 157 5.30 13.87 2.43
CA PHE A 157 6.14 15.04 2.69
C PHE A 157 6.00 16.04 1.54
N ASP A 158 5.42 17.20 1.84
CA ASP A 158 5.29 18.29 0.87
C ASP A 158 6.67 18.76 0.42
N GLY A 159 6.88 18.89 -0.89
CA GLY A 159 8.19 19.18 -1.50
C GLY A 159 9.10 17.97 -1.75
N LEU A 160 8.81 16.77 -1.23
CA LEU A 160 9.46 15.54 -1.71
C LEU A 160 8.66 14.99 -2.89
N GLU A 161 9.05 15.41 -4.09
CA GLU A 161 8.19 15.27 -5.27
C GLU A 161 8.94 14.77 -6.50
N ALA A 162 8.25 13.92 -7.27
CA ALA A 162 8.62 13.61 -8.64
C ALA A 162 7.80 14.52 -9.58
N THR A 163 8.46 15.53 -10.17
CA THR A 163 7.82 16.44 -11.13
C THR A 163 7.97 15.89 -12.54
N LEU A 164 6.85 15.45 -13.13
CA LEU A 164 6.81 15.04 -14.53
C LEU A 164 6.84 16.24 -15.48
N PRO A 165 7.46 16.13 -16.68
CA PRO A 165 7.43 17.20 -17.66
C PRO A 165 6.00 17.50 -18.15
N GLY A 166 5.63 18.79 -18.16
CA GLY A 166 4.34 19.29 -18.63
C GLY A 166 3.75 20.37 -17.71
N ASP A 167 3.36 21.51 -18.27
CA ASP A 167 3.02 22.73 -17.49
C ASP A 167 1.74 22.63 -16.62
N ASP A 168 0.91 21.59 -16.79
CA ASP A 168 -0.38 21.40 -16.11
C ASP A 168 -0.44 20.15 -15.22
N ARG A 169 0.69 19.53 -14.88
CA ARG A 169 0.72 18.34 -14.00
C ARG A 169 1.03 18.75 -12.56
N GLU A 170 0.16 18.32 -11.64
CA GLU A 170 0.49 18.35 -10.21
C GLU A 170 1.61 17.35 -9.93
N PRO A 171 2.48 17.64 -8.95
CA PRO A 171 3.60 16.77 -8.62
C PRO A 171 3.12 15.42 -8.10
N ILE A 172 3.93 14.39 -8.30
CA ILE A 172 3.78 13.12 -7.60
C ILE A 172 4.44 13.28 -6.23
N THR A 173 3.65 13.44 -5.19
CA THR A 173 4.15 13.62 -3.82
C THR A 173 4.54 12.28 -3.23
N MET A 174 5.75 12.20 -2.69
CA MET A 174 6.35 10.98 -2.15
C MET A 174 6.12 10.88 -0.63
N GLY A 175 6.20 9.65 -0.13
CA GLY A 175 5.99 9.35 1.27
C GLY A 175 6.26 7.88 1.59
N VAL A 176 5.74 7.44 2.72
CA VAL A 176 5.74 6.05 3.15
C VAL A 176 4.32 5.62 3.51
N THR A 177 4.00 4.37 3.21
CA THR A 177 2.82 3.71 3.78
C THR A 177 3.26 2.73 4.86
N SER A 178 2.54 2.69 5.97
CA SER A 178 2.84 1.85 7.13
C SER A 178 1.57 1.34 7.77
N GLY A 179 1.66 0.26 8.53
CA GLY A 179 0.52 -0.23 9.28
C GLY A 179 0.87 -1.36 10.22
N TYR A 180 -0.08 -1.72 11.08
CA TYR A 180 0.04 -2.83 12.02
C TYR A 180 -1.34 -3.43 12.35
N ASP A 181 -1.33 -4.64 12.91
CA ASP A 181 -2.53 -5.38 13.25
C ASP A 181 -2.32 -6.26 14.51
N PHE A 182 -3.19 -6.10 15.51
CA PHE A 182 -3.18 -6.91 16.74
C PHE A 182 -3.83 -8.30 16.61
N PHE A 183 -4.48 -8.59 15.49
CA PHE A 183 -5.16 -9.83 15.15
C PHE A 183 -4.27 -10.89 14.47
N GLY A 184 -3.01 -10.55 14.17
CA GLY A 184 -2.03 -11.47 13.57
C GLY A 184 -2.22 -11.75 12.08
N GLY A 185 -3.04 -10.95 11.38
CA GLY A 185 -3.20 -10.96 9.93
C GLY A 185 -2.03 -10.30 9.19
N HIS A 186 -1.45 -9.25 9.76
CA HIS A 186 -0.16 -8.72 9.29
C HIS A 186 0.72 -8.21 10.43
N ALA A 187 2.02 -8.15 10.16
CA ALA A 187 3.02 -7.58 11.04
C ALA A 187 3.09 -6.05 10.86
N VAL A 188 3.86 -5.37 11.72
CA VAL A 188 4.21 -3.96 11.50
C VAL A 188 5.00 -3.88 10.20
N TYR A 189 4.63 -2.98 9.30
CA TYR A 189 5.32 -2.81 8.02
C TYR A 189 5.52 -1.34 7.66
N VAL A 190 6.47 -1.10 6.76
CA VAL A 190 6.65 0.17 6.06
C VAL A 190 7.16 -0.10 4.65
N GLU A 191 6.71 0.70 3.68
CA GLU A 191 7.20 0.71 2.30
C GLU A 191 7.02 2.10 1.69
N GLY A 192 7.82 2.42 0.66
CA GLY A 192 7.72 3.65 -0.09
C GLY A 192 6.36 3.79 -0.78
N PHE A 193 5.88 5.01 -0.81
CA PHE A 193 4.57 5.40 -1.30
C PHE A 193 4.69 6.70 -2.10
N ALA A 194 3.82 6.87 -3.08
CA ALA A 194 3.62 8.16 -3.71
C ALA A 194 2.15 8.35 -4.08
N GLN A 195 1.74 9.60 -4.26
CA GLN A 195 0.42 9.94 -4.74
C GLN A 195 0.52 10.95 -5.87
N ASP A 196 -0.12 10.63 -7.00
CA ASP A 196 -0.32 11.59 -8.09
C ASP A 196 -1.41 12.57 -7.68
N GLY A 197 -1.08 13.85 -7.54
CA GLY A 197 -2.02 14.88 -7.10
C GLY A 197 -3.25 15.00 -8.01
N LYS A 198 -3.06 14.88 -9.33
CA LYS A 198 -4.09 15.13 -10.35
C LYS A 198 -5.25 14.14 -10.26
N CYS A 199 -4.93 12.85 -10.12
CA CYS A 199 -5.91 11.76 -10.07
C CYS A 199 -6.09 11.20 -8.66
N SER A 200 -5.31 11.70 -7.70
CA SER A 200 -5.18 11.17 -6.34
C SER A 200 -4.85 9.66 -6.34
N ASN A 201 -4.17 9.16 -7.38
CA ASN A 201 -3.80 7.75 -7.54
C ASN A 201 -2.65 7.40 -6.60
N SER A 202 -2.83 6.35 -5.81
CA SER A 202 -1.79 5.84 -4.92
C SER A 202 -0.85 4.88 -5.64
N MET A 203 0.44 5.16 -5.59
CA MET A 203 1.53 4.26 -5.97
C MET A 203 2.13 3.70 -4.69
N ARG A 204 1.98 2.39 -4.47
CA ARG A 204 2.42 1.69 -3.25
C ARG A 204 3.62 0.81 -3.58
N SER A 205 4.35 0.33 -2.57
CA SER A 205 5.46 -0.62 -2.76
C SER A 205 6.57 -0.09 -3.68
N LEU A 206 6.91 1.20 -3.54
CA LEU A 206 7.99 1.85 -4.32
C LEU A 206 9.40 1.51 -3.80
N THR A 207 9.49 0.95 -2.60
CA THR A 207 10.73 0.45 -2.01
C THR A 207 10.52 -0.98 -1.51
N ASP A 208 11.59 -1.61 -1.03
CA ASP A 208 11.47 -2.89 -0.34
C ASP A 208 10.57 -2.78 0.90
N LYS A 209 9.55 -3.63 0.95
CA LYS A 209 8.64 -3.72 2.10
C LYS A 209 9.38 -4.27 3.31
N GLN A 210 9.57 -3.43 4.31
CA GLN A 210 10.20 -3.82 5.55
C GLN A 210 9.15 -4.27 6.57
N ILE A 211 9.43 -5.34 7.30
CA ILE A 211 8.46 -5.98 8.20
C ILE A 211 9.10 -6.27 9.56
N VAL A 212 8.44 -5.86 10.64
CA VAL A 212 8.78 -6.20 12.03
C VAL A 212 7.68 -7.10 12.60
N LYS A 213 8.03 -8.37 12.84
CA LYS A 213 7.08 -9.37 13.33
C LYS A 213 6.74 -9.13 14.81
N HIS A 214 5.52 -9.49 15.20
CA HIS A 214 5.09 -9.53 16.60
C HIS A 214 5.67 -10.71 17.40
N VAL A 215 6.88 -11.16 17.09
CA VAL A 215 7.55 -12.27 17.79
C VAL A 215 9.05 -12.01 17.82
N GLY A 216 9.70 -12.35 18.94
CA GLY A 216 11.15 -12.22 19.12
C GLY A 216 11.61 -10.83 19.55
N ASP A 217 12.92 -10.59 19.44
CA ASP A 217 13.53 -9.30 19.77
C ASP A 217 13.09 -8.24 18.76
N VAL A 218 12.41 -7.22 19.29
CA VAL A 218 11.88 -6.10 18.51
C VAL A 218 13.06 -5.29 17.98
N ARG A 219 13.06 -5.02 16.67
CA ARG A 219 14.10 -4.20 16.01
C ARG A 219 14.20 -2.82 16.66
N ASP A 220 15.36 -2.19 16.48
CA ASP A 220 15.47 -0.75 16.68
C ASP A 220 14.62 -0.04 15.62
N PHE A 221 13.59 0.68 16.05
CA PHE A 221 12.69 1.39 15.15
C PHE A 221 13.32 2.69 14.64
N GLU A 222 14.33 3.25 15.32
CA GLU A 222 15.05 4.46 14.86
C GLU A 222 15.79 4.15 13.55
N ASP A 223 16.73 3.19 13.58
CA ASP A 223 17.44 2.70 12.40
C ASP A 223 16.49 2.23 11.30
N TRP A 224 15.37 1.61 11.68
CA TRP A 224 14.37 1.12 10.73
C TRP A 224 13.70 2.25 9.92
N TRP A 225 13.37 3.36 10.59
CA TRP A 225 12.81 4.54 9.93
C TRP A 225 13.87 5.29 9.10
N GLU A 226 15.10 5.39 9.58
CA GLU A 226 16.20 6.00 8.82
C GLU A 226 16.45 5.26 7.49
N GLN A 227 16.47 3.93 7.53
CA GLN A 227 16.69 3.10 6.35
C GLN A 227 15.60 3.31 5.29
N ILE A 228 14.33 3.33 5.67
CA ILE A 228 13.24 3.49 4.69
C ILE A 228 13.18 4.91 4.12
N LEU A 229 13.44 5.94 4.93
CA LEU A 229 13.47 7.32 4.43
C LEU A 229 14.66 7.55 3.49
N THR A 230 15.81 6.92 3.76
CA THR A 230 16.96 6.95 2.83
C THR A 230 16.60 6.28 1.50
N GLN A 231 15.94 5.11 1.52
CA GLN A 231 15.48 4.47 0.28
C GLN A 231 14.47 5.34 -0.48
N LEU A 232 13.57 6.01 0.23
CA LEU A 232 12.56 6.88 -0.37
C LEU A 232 13.20 8.05 -1.14
N GLU A 233 14.23 8.69 -0.59
CA GLU A 233 14.98 9.76 -1.26
C GLU A 233 15.61 9.26 -2.56
N LEU A 234 16.21 8.07 -2.55
CA LEU A 234 16.80 7.47 -3.76
C LEU A 234 15.74 7.16 -4.84
N VAL A 235 14.54 6.73 -4.43
CA VAL A 235 13.43 6.48 -5.36
C VAL A 235 12.88 7.77 -5.94
N ALA A 236 12.72 8.82 -5.14
CA ALA A 236 12.20 10.10 -5.62
C ALA A 236 13.01 10.62 -6.82
N ASP A 237 14.33 10.49 -6.76
CA ASP A 237 15.24 10.87 -7.85
C ASP A 237 15.07 10.05 -9.15
N ASP A 238 14.74 8.76 -9.02
CA ASP A 238 14.69 7.83 -10.16
C ASP A 238 13.27 7.60 -10.69
N LEU A 239 12.22 7.87 -9.91
CA LEU A 239 10.83 7.64 -10.29
C LEU A 239 10.46 8.39 -11.57
N VAL A 240 10.87 9.66 -11.72
CA VAL A 240 10.63 10.43 -12.95
C VAL A 240 11.21 9.72 -14.16
N ARG A 241 12.42 9.15 -14.05
CA ARG A 241 13.07 8.45 -15.17
C ARG A 241 12.37 7.15 -15.52
N PHE A 242 11.89 6.40 -14.52
CA PHE A 242 11.09 5.20 -14.79
C PHE A 242 9.78 5.54 -15.48
N ILE A 243 9.16 6.66 -15.12
CA ILE A 243 7.95 7.14 -15.78
C ILE A 243 8.26 7.55 -17.22
N GLU A 244 9.33 8.33 -17.45
CA GLU A 244 9.76 8.73 -18.80
C GLU A 244 10.04 7.51 -19.69
N ASP A 245 10.79 6.52 -19.20
CA ASP A 245 11.06 5.30 -19.95
C ASP A 245 9.79 4.49 -20.23
N ALA A 246 8.85 4.39 -19.27
CA ALA A 246 7.58 3.70 -19.47
C ALA A 246 6.66 4.44 -20.47
N GLN A 247 6.81 5.76 -20.61
CA GLN A 247 6.12 6.57 -21.63
C GLN A 247 6.69 6.37 -23.04
N GLU A 248 7.91 5.86 -23.18
CA GLU A 248 8.53 5.57 -24.48
C GLU A 248 8.13 4.18 -25.03
N ILE A 249 7.56 3.31 -24.18
CA ILE A 249 7.16 1.95 -24.53
C ILE A 249 5.67 1.91 -24.88
N ASP A 250 5.37 1.93 -26.18
CA ASP A 250 4.01 1.88 -26.71
C ASP A 250 3.53 0.45 -27.00
N LEU A 251 2.28 0.15 -26.65
CA LEU A 251 1.57 -1.07 -27.09
C LEU A 251 0.49 -0.72 -28.12
N GLU A 252 0.63 -1.26 -29.33
CA GLU A 252 -0.37 -1.13 -30.41
C GLU A 252 -1.45 -2.21 -30.30
N PHE A 253 -2.55 -1.89 -29.62
CA PHE A 253 -3.66 -2.80 -29.35
C PHE A 253 -4.43 -3.23 -30.61
N THR A 254 -4.25 -2.57 -31.75
CA THR A 254 -4.78 -3.04 -33.05
C THR A 254 -4.06 -4.26 -33.59
N ASP A 255 -2.78 -4.42 -33.23
CA ASP A 255 -1.95 -5.54 -33.64
C ASP A 255 -1.96 -6.69 -32.63
N LEU A 256 -2.29 -6.42 -31.37
CA LEU A 256 -2.42 -7.41 -30.32
C LEU A 256 -3.70 -8.24 -30.45
N PRO A 257 -3.70 -9.53 -30.03
CA PRO A 257 -4.87 -10.40 -30.13
C PRO A 257 -5.87 -10.22 -28.97
N PHE A 258 -5.72 -9.16 -28.18
CA PHE A 258 -6.52 -8.87 -27.00
C PHE A 258 -6.75 -7.36 -26.86
N THR A 259 -7.80 -6.99 -26.14
CA THR A 259 -8.16 -5.61 -25.78
C THR A 259 -7.40 -5.10 -24.55
N VAL A 260 -7.51 -3.80 -24.26
CA VAL A 260 -6.92 -3.18 -23.05
C VAL A 260 -7.48 -3.82 -21.76
N GLU A 261 -8.77 -4.16 -21.72
CA GLU A 261 -9.37 -4.86 -20.58
C GLU A 261 -8.82 -6.28 -20.42
N GLU A 262 -8.69 -7.00 -21.54
CA GLU A 262 -8.10 -8.34 -21.54
C GLU A 262 -6.62 -8.32 -21.15
N PHE A 263 -5.87 -7.27 -21.48
CA PHE A 263 -4.49 -7.09 -21.00
C PHE A 263 -4.42 -7.11 -19.47
N TYR A 264 -5.25 -6.34 -18.77
CA TYR A 264 -5.29 -6.38 -17.30
C TYR A 264 -5.78 -7.72 -16.76
N THR A 265 -6.72 -8.37 -17.45
CA THR A 265 -7.20 -9.71 -17.08
C THR A 265 -6.10 -10.77 -17.21
N LEU A 266 -5.25 -10.67 -18.24
CA LEU A 266 -4.07 -11.52 -18.45
C LEU A 266 -2.99 -11.25 -17.38
N LEU A 267 -2.95 -10.04 -16.83
CA LEU A 267 -2.21 -9.69 -15.62
C LEU A 267 -2.92 -10.11 -14.32
N GLU A 268 -3.93 -10.97 -14.38
CA GLU A 268 -4.66 -11.51 -13.23
C GLU A 268 -5.48 -10.49 -12.43
N PHE A 269 -5.72 -9.29 -12.96
CA PHE A 269 -6.69 -8.38 -12.35
C PHE A 269 -8.10 -9.00 -12.44
N PRO A 270 -8.89 -8.95 -11.36
CA PRO A 270 -10.30 -9.31 -11.42
C PRO A 270 -11.02 -8.46 -12.46
N GLU A 271 -11.99 -9.04 -13.17
CA GLU A 271 -12.75 -8.37 -14.25
C GLU A 271 -13.22 -6.95 -13.86
N TYR A 272 -13.76 -6.77 -12.65
CA TYR A 272 -14.25 -5.47 -12.19
C TYR A 272 -13.17 -4.39 -12.01
N LEU A 273 -11.90 -4.79 -11.81
CA LEU A 273 -10.76 -3.89 -11.77
C LEU A 273 -10.15 -3.72 -13.16
N ALA A 274 -10.07 -4.79 -13.95
CA ALA A 274 -9.59 -4.75 -15.32
C ALA A 274 -10.42 -3.78 -16.18
N GLU A 275 -11.75 -3.82 -16.07
CA GLU A 275 -12.68 -2.88 -16.72
C GLU A 275 -12.35 -1.42 -16.33
N ARG A 276 -12.15 -1.17 -15.02
CA ARG A 276 -11.88 0.18 -14.50
C ARG A 276 -10.51 0.71 -14.91
N ALA A 277 -9.52 -0.17 -14.94
CA ALA A 277 -8.17 0.19 -15.35
C ALA A 277 -8.13 0.50 -16.84
N ALA A 278 -8.80 -0.31 -17.66
CA ALA A 278 -8.92 -0.09 -19.10
C ALA A 278 -9.68 1.20 -19.44
N ASP A 279 -10.83 1.44 -18.79
CA ASP A 279 -11.61 2.67 -18.98
C ASP A 279 -10.77 3.92 -18.69
N ASP A 280 -9.98 3.90 -17.59
CA ASP A 280 -9.14 5.02 -17.21
C ASP A 280 -7.93 5.19 -18.15
N ALA A 281 -7.24 4.09 -18.50
CA ALA A 281 -6.13 4.13 -19.45
C ALA A 281 -6.58 4.68 -20.81
N LEU A 282 -7.72 4.20 -21.34
CA LEU A 282 -8.28 4.68 -22.60
C LEU A 282 -8.73 6.14 -22.55
N ALA A 283 -9.21 6.62 -21.40
CA ALA A 283 -9.63 8.00 -21.23
C ALA A 283 -8.46 8.98 -21.17
N ASN A 284 -7.27 8.50 -20.78
CA ASN A 284 -6.07 9.31 -20.59
C ASN A 284 -5.01 9.12 -21.68
N ALA A 285 -5.15 8.12 -22.56
CA ALA A 285 -4.27 7.90 -23.70
C ALA A 285 -4.44 8.98 -24.79
N ASP A 286 -3.33 9.40 -25.41
CA ASP A 286 -3.36 10.31 -26.56
C ASP A 286 -3.96 9.63 -27.81
N ASP A 287 -3.70 8.33 -27.98
CA ASP A 287 -4.32 7.46 -28.98
C ASP A 287 -4.93 6.22 -28.28
N PRO A 288 -6.23 5.94 -28.41
CA PRO A 288 -6.86 4.77 -27.78
C PRO A 288 -6.39 3.42 -28.34
N PHE A 289 -5.63 3.40 -29.44
CA PHE A 289 -5.08 2.18 -30.04
C PHE A 289 -3.59 1.98 -29.75
N VAL A 290 -2.88 3.03 -29.34
CA VAL A 290 -1.45 3.01 -29.03
C VAL A 290 -1.28 3.62 -27.65
N ILE A 291 -1.07 2.76 -26.64
CA ILE A 291 -1.06 3.18 -25.24
C ILE A 291 0.30 2.84 -24.63
N ASP A 292 0.92 3.82 -24.00
CA ASP A 292 2.19 3.66 -23.31
C ASP A 292 2.04 2.93 -21.96
N LEU A 293 3.12 2.32 -21.48
CA LEU A 293 3.09 1.55 -20.22
C LEU A 293 2.83 2.43 -19.00
N TRP A 294 3.23 3.70 -19.00
CA TRP A 294 2.89 4.61 -17.91
C TRP A 294 1.37 4.86 -17.83
N THR A 295 0.71 5.08 -18.96
CA THR A 295 -0.74 5.22 -19.04
C THR A 295 -1.45 3.94 -18.58
N LEU A 296 -0.92 2.76 -18.93
CA LEU A 296 -1.45 1.48 -18.44
C LEU A 296 -1.22 1.28 -16.93
N HIS A 297 -0.06 1.66 -16.40
CA HIS A 297 0.21 1.66 -14.96
C HIS A 297 -0.72 2.62 -14.21
N SER A 298 -0.92 3.83 -14.73
CA SER A 298 -1.81 4.84 -14.15
C SER A 298 -3.25 4.31 -14.07
N GLY A 299 -3.76 3.66 -15.12
CA GLY A 299 -5.07 3.00 -15.11
C GLY A 299 -5.17 1.89 -14.05
N ALA A 300 -4.12 1.06 -13.90
CA ALA A 300 -4.09 0.04 -12.86
C ALA A 300 -4.14 0.63 -11.44
N THR A 301 -3.32 1.65 -11.16
CA THR A 301 -3.29 2.32 -9.85
C THR A 301 -4.59 3.07 -9.57
N TYR A 302 -5.23 3.67 -10.57
CA TYR A 302 -6.56 4.26 -10.47
C TYR A 302 -7.61 3.22 -10.05
N ALA A 303 -7.66 2.08 -10.73
CA ALA A 303 -8.59 1.00 -10.39
C ALA A 303 -8.39 0.49 -8.96
N LEU A 304 -7.14 0.32 -8.53
CA LEU A 304 -6.81 -0.14 -7.18
C LEU A 304 -7.14 0.90 -6.11
N THR A 305 -6.84 2.17 -6.37
CA THR A 305 -7.10 3.28 -5.43
C THR A 305 -8.60 3.46 -5.22
N HIS A 306 -9.37 3.56 -6.30
CA HIS A 306 -10.75 4.04 -6.26
C HIS A 306 -11.80 2.92 -6.24
N PHE A 307 -11.50 1.75 -6.82
CA PHE A 307 -12.50 0.71 -7.06
C PHE A 307 -12.24 -0.62 -6.34
N PHE A 308 -11.05 -0.86 -5.79
CA PHE A 308 -10.77 -2.09 -5.05
C PHE A 308 -11.76 -2.29 -3.90
N ARG A 309 -12.40 -3.47 -3.82
CA ARG A 309 -13.44 -3.76 -2.80
C ARG A 309 -12.95 -4.65 -1.67
N GLY A 310 -11.68 -5.08 -1.72
CA GLY A 310 -11.09 -5.92 -0.69
C GLY A 310 -10.60 -5.13 0.53
N ARG A 311 -10.01 -5.88 1.45
CA ARG A 311 -9.26 -5.36 2.61
C ARG A 311 -7.81 -5.08 2.17
N GLU A 312 -7.20 -4.05 2.75
CA GLU A 312 -5.76 -3.81 2.63
C GLU A 312 -4.97 -5.04 3.13
N GLY A 313 -3.80 -5.31 2.54
CA GLY A 313 -2.99 -6.50 2.79
C GLY A 313 -2.88 -7.43 1.58
N GLY A 314 -2.60 -8.72 1.81
CA GLY A 314 -2.00 -9.61 0.80
C GLY A 314 -2.63 -9.63 -0.60
N SER A 315 -3.96 -9.54 -0.73
CA SER A 315 -4.61 -9.46 -2.06
C SER A 315 -4.35 -8.13 -2.76
N LEU A 316 -4.43 -7.01 -2.02
CA LEU A 316 -4.12 -5.69 -2.56
C LEU A 316 -2.63 -5.63 -2.91
N ASP A 317 -1.76 -6.10 -2.01
CA ASP A 317 -0.31 -6.15 -2.20
C ASP A 317 0.05 -6.93 -3.49
N SER A 318 -0.67 -8.01 -3.81
CA SER A 318 -0.45 -8.76 -5.05
C SER A 318 -0.76 -7.92 -6.29
N TYR A 319 -1.91 -7.24 -6.33
CA TYR A 319 -2.28 -6.41 -7.47
C TYR A 319 -1.44 -5.14 -7.60
N VAL A 320 -1.02 -4.56 -6.47
CA VAL A 320 -0.09 -3.43 -6.44
C VAL A 320 1.25 -3.85 -7.06
N ARG A 321 1.78 -5.03 -6.72
CA ARG A 321 3.01 -5.54 -7.35
C ARG A 321 2.85 -5.69 -8.84
N THR A 322 1.75 -6.30 -9.29
CA THR A 322 1.48 -6.43 -10.73
C THR A 322 1.31 -5.08 -11.42
N ALA A 323 0.67 -4.09 -10.79
CA ALA A 323 0.62 -2.74 -11.32
C ALA A 323 2.03 -2.15 -11.44
N ASN A 324 2.82 -2.24 -10.37
CA ASN A 324 4.20 -1.78 -10.36
C ASN A 324 5.07 -2.48 -11.39
N ASP A 325 4.87 -3.77 -11.68
CA ASP A 325 5.59 -4.47 -12.73
C ASP A 325 5.36 -3.82 -14.11
N ILE A 326 4.20 -3.20 -14.36
CA ILE A 326 3.97 -2.46 -15.63
C ILE A 326 4.95 -1.28 -15.74
N LEU A 327 5.22 -0.59 -14.63
CA LEU A 327 6.11 0.57 -14.58
C LEU A 327 7.59 0.17 -14.41
N PHE A 328 7.87 -0.81 -13.54
CA PHE A 328 9.21 -1.20 -13.06
C PHE A 328 9.75 -2.49 -13.67
N ASN A 329 8.94 -3.22 -14.44
CA ASN A 329 9.38 -4.42 -15.15
C ASN A 329 8.57 -4.63 -16.45
N PRO A 330 8.67 -3.70 -17.43
CA PRO A 330 7.97 -3.80 -18.71
C PRO A 330 8.06 -5.17 -19.39
N HIS A 331 9.25 -5.76 -19.36
CA HIS A 331 9.50 -7.05 -19.99
C HIS A 331 8.78 -8.20 -19.29
N GLY A 332 8.93 -8.29 -17.96
CA GLY A 332 8.23 -9.29 -17.16
C GLY A 332 6.71 -9.19 -17.30
N THR A 333 6.19 -7.96 -17.41
CA THR A 333 4.77 -7.70 -17.69
C THR A 333 4.34 -8.30 -19.03
N ILE A 334 5.09 -8.02 -20.10
CA ILE A 334 4.81 -8.54 -21.44
C ILE A 334 4.89 -10.07 -21.47
N GLU A 335 5.94 -10.65 -20.90
CA GLU A 335 6.09 -12.12 -20.83
C GLU A 335 4.94 -12.77 -20.03
N GLN A 336 4.50 -12.13 -18.95
CA GLN A 336 3.37 -12.62 -18.16
C GLN A 336 2.10 -12.66 -19.02
N VAL A 337 1.83 -11.60 -19.76
CA VAL A 337 0.68 -11.52 -20.68
C VAL A 337 0.76 -12.58 -21.76
N GLU A 338 1.92 -12.77 -22.38
CA GLU A 338 2.16 -13.81 -23.39
C GLU A 338 1.88 -15.22 -22.85
N ARG A 339 2.46 -15.54 -21.68
CA ARG A 339 2.26 -16.83 -21.00
C ARG A 339 0.80 -17.06 -20.60
N ALA A 340 0.13 -16.03 -20.09
CA ALA A 340 -1.28 -16.11 -19.72
C ALA A 340 -2.17 -16.34 -20.96
N TYR A 341 -1.86 -15.67 -22.06
CA TYR A 341 -2.58 -15.83 -23.33
C TYR A 341 -2.39 -17.24 -23.92
N GLU A 342 -1.16 -17.75 -23.94
CA GLU A 342 -0.84 -19.12 -24.36
C GLU A 342 -1.63 -20.16 -23.53
N ALA A 343 -1.68 -19.96 -22.21
CA ALA A 343 -2.40 -20.85 -21.30
C ALA A 343 -3.92 -20.85 -21.55
N GLN A 344 -4.53 -19.68 -21.79
CA GLN A 344 -5.95 -19.56 -22.12
C GLN A 344 -6.30 -20.26 -23.44
N GLN A 345 -5.44 -20.14 -24.45
CA GLN A 345 -5.65 -20.80 -25.74
C GLN A 345 -5.48 -22.33 -25.65
N SER A 346 -4.48 -22.79 -24.91
CA SER A 346 -4.25 -24.22 -24.66
C SER A 346 -5.42 -24.90 -23.92
N ALA A 347 -6.10 -24.17 -23.04
CA ALA A 347 -7.27 -24.66 -22.31
C ALA A 347 -8.53 -24.81 -23.19
N SER A 348 -8.59 -24.11 -24.33
CA SER A 348 -9.79 -24.00 -25.16
C SER A 348 -9.95 -25.13 -26.20
N GLY A 349 -8.86 -25.87 -26.52
CA GLY A 349 -8.91 -27.27 -26.94
C GLY A 349 -9.49 -27.64 -28.31
N SER A 350 -9.68 -26.71 -29.25
CA SER A 350 -10.07 -27.05 -30.63
C SER A 350 -8.94 -26.76 -31.64
N ASP A 351 -8.83 -27.60 -32.70
CA ASP A 351 -7.79 -27.48 -33.75
C ASP A 351 -7.79 -26.11 -34.46
N GLN A 352 -8.94 -25.43 -34.48
CA GLN A 352 -9.08 -24.10 -35.10
C GLN A 352 -8.65 -22.98 -34.14
N GLN A 353 -8.90 -23.12 -32.84
CA GLN A 353 -8.38 -22.22 -31.80
C GLN A 353 -6.87 -22.37 -31.59
N ALA A 354 -6.29 -23.55 -31.86
CA ALA A 354 -4.85 -23.73 -31.83
C ALA A 354 -4.12 -22.86 -32.88
N LEU A 355 -4.65 -22.78 -34.10
CA LEU A 355 -4.11 -21.93 -35.16
C LEU A 355 -4.32 -20.44 -34.88
N GLU A 356 -5.48 -20.05 -34.35
CA GLU A 356 -5.74 -18.66 -33.92
C GLU A 356 -4.83 -18.25 -32.73
N GLY A 357 -4.55 -19.18 -31.81
CA GLY A 357 -3.60 -19.01 -30.72
C GLY A 357 -2.17 -18.81 -31.21
N GLU A 358 -1.68 -19.68 -32.10
CA GLU A 358 -0.34 -19.54 -32.71
C GLU A 358 -0.18 -18.22 -33.48
N CYS A 359 -1.21 -17.80 -34.23
CA CYS A 359 -1.21 -16.50 -34.89
C CYS A 359 -1.24 -15.32 -33.90
N GLY A 360 -1.93 -15.45 -32.77
CA GLY A 360 -1.95 -14.43 -31.72
C GLY A 360 -0.61 -14.27 -31.03
N LEU A 361 0.06 -15.38 -30.67
CA LEU A 361 1.39 -15.36 -30.07
C LEU A 361 2.42 -14.72 -30.99
N ALA A 362 2.41 -15.07 -32.28
CA ALA A 362 3.31 -14.45 -33.26
C ALA A 362 3.10 -12.93 -33.38
N ARG A 363 1.88 -12.42 -33.15
CA ARG A 363 1.62 -10.97 -33.12
C ARG A 363 2.16 -10.32 -31.85
N ILE A 364 2.03 -10.99 -30.70
CA ILE A 364 2.63 -10.53 -29.44
C ILE A 364 4.15 -10.47 -29.62
N GLU A 365 4.79 -11.56 -30.06
CA GLU A 365 6.25 -11.60 -30.32
C GLU A 365 6.71 -10.52 -31.30
N GLN A 366 5.93 -10.25 -32.36
CA GLN A 366 6.26 -9.21 -33.34
C GLN A 366 6.14 -7.81 -32.74
N ALA A 367 5.11 -7.54 -31.95
CA ALA A 367 4.92 -6.26 -31.26
C ALA A 367 6.03 -6.02 -30.23
N THR A 368 6.53 -7.07 -29.59
CA THR A 368 7.49 -6.97 -28.49
C THR A 368 8.94 -6.99 -28.94
N ALA A 369 9.24 -7.56 -30.12
CA ALA A 369 10.59 -7.53 -30.71
C ALA A 369 11.14 -6.11 -30.94
N GLY A 370 10.27 -5.12 -31.15
CA GLY A 370 10.63 -3.71 -31.27
C GLY A 370 11.02 -3.07 -29.93
N LEU A 371 10.51 -3.60 -28.82
CA LEU A 371 10.64 -3.03 -27.47
C LEU A 371 11.87 -3.53 -26.70
N GLN A 372 12.61 -4.50 -27.26
CA GLN A 372 13.70 -5.17 -26.55
C GLN A 372 14.87 -4.24 -26.19
N ALA A 373 15.16 -3.22 -27.02
CA ALA A 373 16.22 -2.25 -26.73
C ALA A 373 15.84 -1.32 -25.56
N ASP A 374 14.58 -0.91 -25.48
CA ASP A 374 14.06 -0.02 -24.44
C ASP A 374 13.94 -0.79 -23.11
N VAL A 375 13.60 -2.08 -23.19
CA VAL A 375 13.63 -3.03 -22.07
C VAL A 375 15.02 -3.19 -21.45
N GLU A 376 16.08 -3.35 -22.24
CA GLU A 376 17.45 -3.51 -21.71
C GLU A 376 17.91 -2.27 -20.91
N GLN A 377 17.52 -1.08 -21.36
CA GLN A 377 17.77 0.17 -20.63
C GLN A 377 17.02 0.18 -19.30
N PHE A 378 15.78 -0.30 -19.29
CA PHE A 378 14.95 -0.41 -18.11
C PHE A 378 15.59 -1.31 -17.04
N GLU A 379 15.91 -2.55 -17.41
CA GLU A 379 16.50 -3.55 -16.50
C GLU A 379 17.82 -3.05 -15.90
N SER A 380 18.65 -2.38 -16.70
CA SER A 380 19.89 -1.79 -16.21
C SER A 380 19.67 -0.69 -15.16
N ARG A 381 18.60 0.12 -15.29
CA ARG A 381 18.28 1.15 -14.29
C ARG A 381 17.72 0.53 -13.02
N GLU A 382 16.87 -0.47 -13.15
CA GLU A 382 16.32 -1.19 -12.00
C GLU A 382 17.45 -1.86 -11.18
N GLU A 383 18.39 -2.54 -11.85
CA GLU A 383 19.56 -3.14 -11.19
C GLU A 383 20.41 -2.08 -10.47
N ALA A 384 20.66 -0.93 -11.11
CA ALA A 384 21.40 0.17 -10.49
C ALA A 384 20.69 0.76 -9.26
N LEU A 385 19.35 0.87 -9.27
CA LEU A 385 18.59 1.32 -8.10
C LEU A 385 18.65 0.29 -6.97
N ARG A 386 18.51 -1.00 -7.28
CA ARG A 386 18.62 -2.09 -6.30
C ARG A 386 20.01 -2.14 -5.65
N ASP A 387 21.07 -1.94 -6.43
CA ASP A 387 22.44 -1.85 -5.90
C ASP A 387 22.62 -0.65 -4.96
N ARG A 388 22.00 0.49 -5.27
CA ARG A 388 21.99 1.67 -4.39
C ARG A 388 21.24 1.40 -3.08
N PHE A 389 20.12 0.69 -3.12
CA PHE A 389 19.42 0.26 -1.90
C PHE A 389 20.30 -0.62 -1.02
N GLN A 390 20.96 -1.63 -1.62
CA GLN A 390 21.84 -2.50 -0.85
C GLN A 390 23.00 -1.71 -0.22
N THR A 391 23.59 -0.77 -0.97
CA THR A 391 24.67 0.09 -0.48
C THR A 391 24.21 1.03 0.64
N ALA A 392 22.98 1.55 0.58
CA ALA A 392 22.40 2.41 1.61
C ALA A 392 22.03 1.64 2.90
N MET A 393 21.97 0.30 2.83
CA MET A 393 21.67 -0.57 3.97
C MET A 393 22.92 -1.11 4.68
N GLU A 394 24.12 -0.89 4.13
CA GLU A 394 25.42 -1.25 4.72
C GLU A 394 26.02 -0.10 5.55
#